data_AF-A0A923ZBC9-F1
#
_entry.id   AF-A0A923ZBC9-F1
#
_cell.length_a   1.000
_cell.length_b   1.000
_cell.length_c   1.000
_cell.angle_alpha   90.00
_cell.angle_beta   90.00
_cell.angle_gamma   90.00
#
_symmetry.space_group_name_H-M   'P 1'
#
loop_
_entity.id
_entity.type
_entity.pdbx_description
1 polymer ?
#
loop_
_entity_poly.entity_id
_entity_poly.type
_entity_poly.pdbx_seq_one_letter_code
_entity_poly.pdbx_strand_id
1 'polypeptide(L)'
;MATASPDGKTHLRPLPQAGGAQNSLALYIHWPFCVTKCPYCDFNSHVRAAIDDAAWCKALLADLAYEAARLPNRHLASIFFGGGTPSLMPPATVAAIISAATTHWQPLPDIEITLEANPSSVESARFAGFATAGINRLSLGLQALDDADLRLLGRPHDLAQGLHALETAQNHFDRVSFDLIYDRPGMTIATWQAELARAIGCGTSHLSLYQLTLEPGTRFTALHARGKLVMPDAETSADLFDLTREMTANAGLFAYEVSNHARPGAESRHNMAYWTYGDYAGIGPGAHGRRHGIATERLKKPEAWL
;
A
#
# COMPACT_ATOMS: atom_id res chain seq x y z
N MET A 1 19.70 -3.81 28.23
CA MET A 1 19.75 -5.28 28.24
C MET A 1 18.32 -5.78 28.16
N ALA A 2 17.89 -6.24 26.99
CA ALA A 2 16.55 -6.80 26.81
C ALA A 2 16.54 -8.23 27.34
N THR A 3 15.66 -8.53 28.29
CA THR A 3 15.40 -9.89 28.76
C THR A 3 14.56 -10.61 27.71
N ALA A 4 15.14 -11.63 27.07
CA ALA A 4 14.41 -12.56 26.21
C ALA A 4 13.35 -13.30 27.04
N SER A 5 12.14 -13.43 26.50
CA SER A 5 11.06 -14.22 27.11
C SER A 5 11.35 -15.73 26.90
N PRO A 6 11.07 -16.61 27.87
CA PRO A 6 11.60 -17.99 27.90
C PRO A 6 10.98 -18.95 26.88
N ASP A 7 9.89 -18.58 26.20
CA ASP A 7 9.02 -19.56 25.55
C ASP A 7 9.17 -19.65 24.03
N GLY A 8 10.09 -18.89 23.41
CA GLY A 8 10.36 -18.96 21.97
C GLY A 8 9.18 -18.62 21.05
N LYS A 9 8.03 -18.25 21.60
CA LYS A 9 6.83 -17.87 20.86
C LYS A 9 6.84 -16.38 20.62
N THR A 10 6.93 -15.98 19.35
CA THR A 10 6.58 -14.63 18.89
C THR A 10 5.11 -14.37 19.21
N HIS A 11 4.84 -13.81 20.39
CA HIS A 11 3.53 -13.29 20.70
C HIS A 11 3.23 -12.16 19.72
N LEU A 12 2.15 -12.29 18.94
CA LEU A 12 1.54 -11.15 18.28
C LEU A 12 1.33 -10.08 19.36
N ARG A 13 2.00 -8.93 19.22
CA ARG A 13 1.72 -7.80 20.10
C ARG A 13 0.22 -7.53 19.96
N PRO A 14 -0.53 -7.41 21.07
CA PRO A 14 -1.93 -7.03 20.98
C PRO A 14 -2.02 -5.79 20.11
N LEU A 15 -2.89 -5.81 19.09
CA LEU A 15 -3.16 -4.63 18.28
C LEU A 15 -3.39 -3.48 19.26
N PRO A 16 -2.69 -2.33 19.11
CA PRO A 16 -2.95 -1.19 19.97
C PRO A 16 -4.46 -0.96 19.94
N GLN A 17 -5.09 -1.02 21.11
CA GLN A 17 -6.51 -0.69 21.22
C GLN A 17 -6.63 0.69 20.59
N ALA A 18 -7.49 0.83 19.59
CA ALA A 18 -7.78 2.10 19.00
C ALA A 18 -8.38 2.98 20.12
N GLY A 19 -7.53 3.72 20.82
CA GLY A 19 -7.89 4.94 21.54
C GLY A 19 -8.28 6.03 20.55
N GLY A 20 -8.98 5.66 19.48
CA GLY A 20 -9.52 6.57 18.51
C GLY A 20 -10.57 7.38 19.23
N ALA A 21 -10.30 8.68 19.37
CA ALA A 21 -11.32 9.66 19.72
C ALA A 21 -12.61 9.28 18.97
N GLN A 22 -13.77 9.32 19.65
CA GLN A 22 -15.07 8.82 19.16
C GLN A 22 -15.52 9.33 17.77
N ASN A 23 -14.74 10.19 17.10
CA ASN A 23 -14.99 10.80 15.80
C ASN A 23 -13.82 10.68 14.78
N SER A 24 -12.81 9.83 15.00
CA SER A 24 -11.69 9.64 14.05
C SER A 24 -12.17 9.06 12.70
N LEU A 25 -11.67 9.57 11.58
CA LEU A 25 -12.01 9.16 10.22
C LEU A 25 -10.74 8.97 9.38
N ALA A 26 -10.71 7.90 8.59
CA ALA A 26 -9.73 7.74 7.52
C ALA A 26 -10.38 8.01 6.15
N LEU A 27 -9.61 8.49 5.17
CA LEU A 27 -10.07 8.73 3.81
C LEU A 27 -9.25 7.90 2.82
N TYR A 28 -9.91 7.01 2.09
CA TYR A 28 -9.31 6.25 1.00
C TYR A 28 -9.70 6.85 -0.35
N ILE A 29 -8.70 7.09 -1.20
CA ILE A 29 -8.88 7.58 -2.56
C ILE A 29 -8.39 6.52 -3.52
N HIS A 30 -9.30 5.98 -4.32
CA HIS A 30 -8.97 4.99 -5.33
C HIS A 30 -8.65 5.66 -6.67
N TRP A 31 -7.40 5.48 -7.12
CA TRP A 31 -6.99 5.78 -8.49
C TRP A 31 -6.94 4.51 -9.31
N PRO A 32 -7.80 4.31 -10.32
CA PRO A 32 -7.91 3.01 -10.96
C PRO A 32 -6.82 2.74 -12.01
N PHE A 33 -5.92 3.68 -12.30
CA PHE A 33 -5.08 3.57 -13.50
C PHE A 33 -3.67 3.04 -13.23
N CYS A 34 -3.21 2.15 -14.11
CA CYS A 34 -1.83 1.68 -14.18
C CYS A 34 -1.28 1.87 -15.60
N VAL A 35 0.04 1.96 -15.72
CA VAL A 35 0.74 1.90 -17.03
C VAL A 35 0.57 0.51 -17.67
N THR A 36 0.73 -0.54 -16.87
CA THR A 36 0.53 -1.94 -17.26
C THR A 36 -0.15 -2.70 -16.13
N LYS A 37 -0.90 -3.77 -16.47
CA LYS A 37 -1.50 -4.65 -15.48
C LYS A 37 -0.52 -5.77 -15.14
N CYS A 38 -0.10 -5.87 -13.88
CA CYS A 38 0.75 -6.94 -13.40
C CYS A 38 0.02 -8.29 -13.52
N PRO A 39 0.71 -9.40 -13.84
CA PRO A 39 0.09 -10.69 -14.14
C PRO A 39 -0.55 -11.38 -12.92
N TYR A 40 -0.20 -10.94 -11.70
CA TYR A 40 -0.76 -11.38 -10.42
C TYR A 40 -1.83 -10.44 -9.85
N CYS A 41 -1.99 -9.23 -10.40
CA CYS A 41 -2.80 -8.18 -9.79
C CYS A 41 -4.30 -8.39 -10.04
N ASP A 42 -5.05 -8.55 -8.97
CA ASP A 42 -6.51 -8.68 -8.92
C ASP A 42 -7.22 -7.35 -8.58
N PHE A 43 -6.48 -6.32 -8.20
CA PHE A 43 -7.03 -5.01 -7.87
C PHE A 43 -7.85 -4.42 -9.03
N ASN A 44 -8.76 -3.50 -8.68
CA ASN A 44 -9.58 -2.72 -9.61
C ASN A 44 -8.72 -1.71 -10.41
N SER A 45 -7.82 -2.24 -11.22
CA SER A 45 -6.86 -1.50 -12.01
C SER A 45 -7.12 -1.64 -13.51
N HIS A 46 -6.90 -0.54 -14.22
CA HIS A 46 -7.28 -0.33 -15.61
C HIS A 46 -6.13 0.34 -16.35
N VAL A 47 -5.86 -0.10 -17.57
CA VAL A 47 -4.91 0.57 -18.47
C VAL A 47 -5.70 1.45 -19.43
N ARG A 48 -5.28 2.71 -19.58
CA ARG A 48 -5.83 3.66 -20.55
C ARG A 48 -4.69 4.37 -21.28
N ALA A 49 -4.94 4.69 -22.54
CA ALA A 49 -3.97 5.44 -23.34
C ALA A 49 -3.89 6.92 -22.92
N ALA A 50 -5.00 7.48 -22.45
CA ALA A 50 -5.10 8.85 -21.97
C ALA A 50 -6.07 8.92 -20.80
N ILE A 51 -5.81 9.86 -19.90
CA ILE A 51 -6.62 10.15 -18.71
C ILE A 51 -6.93 11.66 -18.76
N ASP A 52 -8.21 12.02 -18.65
CA ASP A 52 -8.62 13.41 -18.51
C ASP A 52 -8.49 13.83 -17.04
N ASP A 53 -7.28 14.28 -16.67
CA ASP A 53 -6.95 14.63 -15.29
C ASP A 53 -7.93 15.64 -14.66
N ALA A 54 -8.45 16.58 -15.45
CA ALA A 54 -9.37 17.61 -14.97
C ALA A 54 -10.75 17.02 -14.67
N ALA A 55 -11.28 16.17 -15.57
CA ALA A 55 -12.53 15.46 -15.34
C ALA A 55 -12.44 14.55 -14.10
N TRP A 56 -11.33 13.81 -13.96
CA TRP A 56 -11.08 12.94 -12.83
C TRP A 56 -10.96 13.70 -11.51
N CYS A 57 -10.19 14.79 -11.49
CA CYS A 57 -10.09 15.65 -10.30
C CYS A 57 -11.47 16.17 -9.88
N LYS A 58 -12.27 16.66 -10.84
CA LYS A 58 -13.62 17.18 -10.56
C LYS A 58 -14.54 16.10 -9.98
N ALA A 59 -14.53 14.90 -10.55
CA ALA A 59 -15.37 13.80 -10.07
C ALA A 59 -14.96 13.32 -8.66
N LEU A 60 -13.65 13.22 -8.39
CA LEU A 60 -13.15 12.84 -7.06
C LEU A 60 -13.55 13.86 -6.00
N LEU A 61 -13.47 15.16 -6.32
CA LEU A 61 -13.92 16.23 -5.42
C LEU A 61 -15.44 16.18 -5.17
N ALA A 62 -16.24 15.85 -6.17
CA ALA A 62 -17.68 15.68 -6.01
C ALA A 62 -18.03 14.48 -5.12
N ASP A 63 -17.35 13.34 -5.32
CA ASP A 63 -17.52 12.14 -4.49
C ASP A 63 -17.07 12.37 -3.03
N LEU A 64 -15.99 13.14 -2.84
CA LEU A 64 -15.52 13.58 -1.53
C LEU A 64 -16.56 14.47 -0.83
N ALA A 65 -17.12 15.46 -1.53
CA ALA A 65 -18.17 16.32 -0.97
C ALA A 65 -19.42 15.52 -0.57
N TYR A 66 -19.76 14.47 -1.34
CA TYR A 66 -20.85 13.56 -1.03
C TYR A 66 -20.61 12.77 0.28
N GLU A 67 -19.38 12.27 0.50
CA GLU A 67 -19.01 11.60 1.75
C GLU A 67 -18.98 12.58 2.93
N ALA A 68 -18.41 13.78 2.73
CA ALA A 68 -18.34 14.83 3.74
C ALA A 68 -19.71 15.22 4.29
N ALA A 69 -20.71 15.37 3.42
CA ALA A 69 -22.08 15.69 3.82
C ALA A 69 -22.73 14.61 4.73
N ARG A 70 -22.26 13.36 4.64
CA ARG A 70 -22.76 12.22 5.46
C ARG A 70 -21.98 12.01 6.74
N LEU A 71 -20.79 12.59 6.82
CA LEU A 71 -19.85 12.43 7.92
C LEU A 71 -19.44 13.80 8.46
N PRO A 72 -20.38 14.62 8.95
CA PRO A 72 -20.04 15.91 9.54
C PRO A 72 -19.28 15.74 10.86
N ASN A 73 -18.51 16.76 11.26
CA ASN A 73 -17.85 16.85 12.57
C ASN A 73 -16.88 15.69 12.89
N ARG A 74 -16.18 15.20 11.86
CA ARG A 74 -15.16 14.15 12.00
C ARG A 74 -13.74 14.74 12.06
N HIS A 75 -12.84 13.99 12.70
CA HIS A 75 -11.42 14.30 12.72
C HIS A 75 -10.69 13.40 11.73
N LEU A 76 -10.07 14.00 10.72
CA LEU A 76 -9.36 13.27 9.67
C LEU A 76 -7.98 12.83 10.20
N ALA A 77 -7.84 11.52 10.43
CA ALA A 77 -6.64 10.92 10.99
C ALA A 77 -5.67 10.39 9.94
N SER A 78 -6.18 10.00 8.77
CA SER A 78 -5.36 9.62 7.62
C SER A 78 -6.05 9.86 6.29
N ILE A 79 -5.23 10.07 5.26
CA ILE A 79 -5.59 10.08 3.84
C ILE A 79 -4.69 9.06 3.14
N PHE A 80 -5.25 8.21 2.29
CA PHE A 80 -4.49 7.20 1.56
C PHE A 80 -4.89 7.19 0.09
N PHE A 81 -3.93 7.53 -0.76
CA PHE A 81 -4.06 7.41 -2.21
C PHE A 81 -3.54 6.02 -2.62
N GLY A 82 -4.46 5.16 -3.07
CA GLY A 82 -4.15 3.78 -3.45
C GLY A 82 -4.88 3.33 -4.71
N GLY A 83 -4.74 2.04 -5.05
CA GLY A 83 -5.53 1.37 -6.09
C GLY A 83 -4.67 0.81 -7.21
N GLY A 84 -4.67 1.48 -8.36
CA GLY A 84 -3.79 1.20 -9.48
C GLY A 84 -2.39 1.75 -9.23
N THR A 85 -2.11 2.96 -9.73
CA THR A 85 -0.83 3.65 -9.54
C THR A 85 -1.07 5.14 -9.29
N PRO A 86 -1.36 5.54 -8.04
CA PRO A 86 -1.69 6.92 -7.68
C PRO A 86 -0.60 7.96 -8.01
N SER A 87 0.67 7.57 -8.05
CA SER A 87 1.79 8.39 -8.55
C SER A 87 1.64 8.85 -10.01
N LEU A 88 0.70 8.29 -10.79
CA LEU A 88 0.34 8.80 -12.11
C LEU A 88 -0.53 10.05 -12.05
N MET A 89 -1.19 10.34 -10.93
CA MET A 89 -1.96 11.57 -10.77
C MET A 89 -1.04 12.79 -10.92
N PRO A 90 -1.54 13.90 -11.48
CA PRO A 90 -0.88 15.18 -11.33
C PRO A 90 -0.77 15.57 -9.84
N PRO A 91 0.38 16.08 -9.38
CA PRO A 91 0.52 16.58 -8.01
C PRO A 91 -0.53 17.65 -7.64
N ALA A 92 -0.98 18.46 -8.61
CA ALA A 92 -2.05 19.43 -8.41
C ALA A 92 -3.40 18.77 -8.07
N THR A 93 -3.73 17.62 -8.66
CA THR A 93 -4.93 16.85 -8.33
C THR A 93 -4.85 16.30 -6.90
N VAL A 94 -3.69 15.75 -6.51
CA VAL A 94 -3.44 15.30 -5.14
C VAL A 94 -3.61 16.45 -4.14
N ALA A 95 -3.01 17.61 -4.41
CA ALA A 95 -3.13 18.81 -3.57
C ALA A 95 -4.58 19.29 -3.45
N ALA A 96 -5.34 19.30 -4.55
CA ALA A 96 -6.74 19.71 -4.55
C ALA A 96 -7.60 18.78 -3.68
N ILE A 97 -7.38 17.46 -3.75
CA ILE A 97 -8.09 16.47 -2.95
C ILE A 97 -7.75 16.62 -1.46
N ILE A 98 -6.47 16.76 -1.11
CA ILE A 98 -6.03 16.98 0.28
C ILE A 98 -6.67 18.25 0.82
N SER A 99 -6.59 19.37 0.07
CA SER A 99 -7.17 20.65 0.46
C SER A 99 -8.68 20.55 0.70
N ALA A 100 -9.41 19.85 -0.16
CA ALA A 100 -10.84 19.64 0.00
C ALA A 100 -11.14 18.78 1.24
N ALA A 101 -10.40 17.66 1.42
CA ALA A 101 -10.56 16.78 2.58
C ALA A 101 -10.36 17.55 3.90
N THR A 102 -9.31 18.35 4.00
CA THR A 102 -8.99 19.14 5.21
C THR A 102 -9.91 20.36 5.40
N THR A 103 -10.63 20.77 4.36
CA THR A 103 -11.70 21.78 4.47
C THR A 103 -12.99 21.17 5.03
N HIS A 104 -13.31 19.95 4.60
CA HIS A 104 -14.51 19.24 5.03
C HIS A 104 -14.40 18.61 6.42
N TRP A 105 -13.21 18.12 6.77
CA TRP A 105 -12.94 17.45 8.04
C TRP A 105 -11.73 18.06 8.73
N GLN A 106 -11.80 18.24 10.04
CA GLN A 106 -10.69 18.79 10.81
C GLN A 106 -9.52 17.79 10.82
N PRO A 107 -8.34 18.11 10.25
CA PRO A 107 -7.21 17.20 10.32
C PRO A 107 -6.68 17.08 11.74
N LEU A 108 -6.23 15.90 12.12
CA LEU A 108 -5.40 15.75 13.32
C LEU A 108 -4.04 16.44 13.11
N PRO A 109 -3.41 16.99 14.16
CA PRO A 109 -2.11 17.66 14.04
C PRO A 109 -1.01 16.78 13.41
N ASP A 110 -1.11 15.46 13.58
CA ASP A 110 -0.18 14.44 13.11
C ASP A 110 -0.76 13.58 11.97
N ILE A 111 -1.67 14.15 11.16
CA ILE A 111 -2.33 13.45 10.05
C ILE A 111 -1.32 12.70 9.17
N GLU A 112 -1.63 11.44 8.88
CA GLU A 112 -0.88 10.65 7.90
C GLU A 112 -1.50 10.78 6.51
N ILE A 113 -0.69 11.17 5.53
CA ILE A 113 -1.12 11.30 4.13
C ILE A 113 -0.18 10.44 3.29
N THR A 114 -0.68 9.27 2.91
CA THR A 114 0.09 8.23 2.21
C THR A 114 -0.24 8.20 0.72
N LEU A 115 0.77 8.02 -0.13
CA LEU A 115 0.59 7.77 -1.57
C LEU A 115 1.37 6.53 -2.00
N GLU A 116 0.70 5.64 -2.75
CA GLU A 116 1.32 4.50 -3.42
C GLU A 116 2.00 4.92 -4.73
N ALA A 117 3.20 4.42 -4.98
CA ALA A 117 3.98 4.68 -6.18
C ALA A 117 4.69 3.44 -6.72
N ASN A 118 4.90 3.37 -8.03
CA ASN A 118 5.88 2.44 -8.62
C ASN A 118 7.23 3.15 -8.78
N PRO A 119 8.34 2.40 -8.81
CA PRO A 119 9.69 2.97 -8.82
C PRO A 119 10.18 3.36 -10.23
N SER A 120 9.29 3.76 -11.14
CA SER A 120 9.71 4.21 -12.46
C SER A 120 10.33 5.61 -12.39
N SER A 121 11.31 5.90 -13.26
CA SER A 121 11.99 7.21 -13.28
C SER A 121 11.03 8.40 -13.46
N VAL A 122 9.97 8.21 -14.24
CA VAL A 122 8.92 9.22 -14.47
C VAL A 122 8.13 9.51 -13.20
N GLU A 123 7.86 8.49 -12.39
CA GLU A 123 7.13 8.63 -11.13
C GLU A 123 8.03 9.24 -10.04
N SER A 124 9.29 8.80 -9.94
CA SER A 124 10.24 9.33 -8.97
C SER A 124 10.55 10.82 -9.18
N ALA A 125 10.55 11.29 -10.43
CA ALA A 125 10.69 12.71 -10.73
C ALA A 125 9.55 13.59 -10.16
N ARG A 126 8.42 12.99 -9.77
CA ARG A 126 7.25 13.71 -9.21
C ARG A 126 7.23 13.72 -7.68
N PHE A 127 8.14 13.02 -7.00
CA PHE A 127 8.13 12.90 -5.53
C PHE A 127 8.21 14.25 -4.82
N ALA A 128 9.04 15.17 -5.29
CA ALA A 128 9.09 16.55 -4.77
C ALA A 128 7.74 17.28 -4.90
N GLY A 129 7.02 17.06 -6.01
CA GLY A 129 5.69 17.62 -6.22
C GLY A 129 4.65 17.03 -5.26
N PHE A 130 4.71 15.72 -4.99
CA PHE A 130 3.83 15.07 -4.03
C PHE A 130 4.12 15.49 -2.58
N ALA A 131 5.38 15.64 -2.20
CA ALA A 131 5.76 16.21 -0.90
C ALA A 131 5.21 17.63 -0.74
N THR A 132 5.35 18.46 -1.77
CA THR A 132 4.77 19.82 -1.80
C THR A 132 3.24 19.80 -1.72
N ALA A 133 2.59 18.81 -2.32
CA ALA A 133 1.13 18.63 -2.26
C ALA A 133 0.62 18.22 -0.85
N GLY A 134 1.52 17.82 0.06
CA GLY A 134 1.19 17.43 1.43
C GLY A 134 1.32 15.92 1.71
N ILE A 135 1.81 15.11 0.76
CA ILE A 135 2.14 13.71 1.05
C ILE A 135 3.30 13.67 2.05
N ASN A 136 3.12 12.94 3.14
CA ASN A 136 4.12 12.80 4.21
C ASN A 136 4.43 11.32 4.54
N ARG A 137 3.96 10.41 3.68
CA ARG A 137 4.33 9.00 3.65
C ARG A 137 4.23 8.44 2.23
N LEU A 138 5.23 7.67 1.80
CA LEU A 138 5.22 7.02 0.49
C LEU A 138 5.29 5.49 0.65
N SER A 139 4.47 4.75 -0.11
CA SER A 139 4.59 3.29 -0.25
C SER A 139 5.05 2.94 -1.66
N LEU A 140 6.23 2.32 -1.75
CA LEU A 140 6.89 2.01 -3.02
C LEU A 140 6.73 0.54 -3.41
N GLY A 141 6.08 0.29 -4.53
CA GLY A 141 5.91 -1.05 -5.05
C GLY A 141 7.17 -1.63 -5.73
N LEU A 142 8.19 -2.02 -4.98
CA LEU A 142 9.42 -2.63 -5.52
C LEU A 142 9.19 -4.06 -6.01
N GLN A 143 8.47 -4.85 -5.23
CA GLN A 143 8.03 -6.23 -5.44
C GLN A 143 9.13 -7.31 -5.39
N ALA A 144 10.35 -7.02 -5.86
CA ALA A 144 11.49 -7.93 -5.76
C ALA A 144 12.83 -7.16 -5.79
N LEU A 145 13.90 -7.78 -5.30
CA LEU A 145 15.28 -7.27 -5.38
C LEU A 145 16.19 -8.09 -6.32
N ASP A 146 15.59 -8.73 -7.33
CA ASP A 146 16.23 -9.43 -8.46
C ASP A 146 15.45 -9.15 -9.76
N ASP A 147 16.17 -8.82 -10.84
CA ASP A 147 15.62 -8.55 -12.16
C ASP A 147 14.85 -9.74 -12.77
N ALA A 148 15.25 -10.99 -12.47
CA ALA A 148 14.53 -12.16 -12.95
C ALA A 148 13.10 -12.20 -12.40
N ASP A 149 12.96 -11.95 -11.10
CA ASP A 149 11.68 -11.90 -10.42
C ASP A 149 10.86 -10.66 -10.81
N LEU A 150 11.50 -9.50 -10.97
CA LEU A 150 10.82 -8.30 -11.48
C LEU A 150 10.19 -8.55 -12.86
N ARG A 151 10.93 -9.23 -13.77
CA ARG A 151 10.39 -9.63 -15.09
C ARG A 151 9.25 -10.63 -14.96
N LEU A 152 9.36 -11.62 -14.09
CA LEU A 152 8.29 -12.60 -13.82
C LEU A 152 7.01 -11.89 -13.34
N LEU A 153 7.16 -10.96 -12.41
CA LEU A 153 6.11 -10.12 -11.85
C LEU A 153 5.61 -9.03 -12.82
N GLY A 154 6.16 -8.97 -14.04
CA GLY A 154 5.73 -8.02 -15.08
C GLY A 154 6.00 -6.56 -14.73
N ARG A 155 7.02 -6.29 -13.90
CA ARG A 155 7.38 -4.94 -13.47
C ARG A 155 8.08 -4.17 -14.62
N PRO A 156 7.78 -2.87 -14.79
CA PRO A 156 8.36 -2.06 -15.86
C PRO A 156 9.75 -1.49 -15.51
N HIS A 157 10.31 -1.87 -14.36
CA HIS A 157 11.57 -1.37 -13.82
C HIS A 157 12.54 -2.53 -13.53
N ASP A 158 13.84 -2.21 -13.54
CA ASP A 158 14.89 -3.09 -13.04
C ASP A 158 15.28 -2.76 -11.59
N LEU A 159 16.12 -3.60 -10.98
CA LEU A 159 16.57 -3.44 -9.61
C LEU A 159 17.27 -2.09 -9.37
N ALA A 160 18.09 -1.63 -10.31
CA ALA A 160 18.84 -0.38 -10.17
C ALA A 160 17.90 0.82 -10.11
N GLN A 161 16.90 0.87 -11.00
CA GLN A 161 15.83 1.86 -10.99
C GLN A 161 15.01 1.78 -9.69
N GLY A 162 14.69 0.55 -9.25
CA GLY A 162 14.04 0.27 -7.98
C GLY A 162 14.74 0.93 -6.79
N LEU A 163 16.02 0.61 -6.60
CA LEU A 163 16.82 1.11 -5.48
C LEU A 163 17.01 2.63 -5.55
N HIS A 164 17.20 3.18 -6.75
CA HIS A 164 17.30 4.63 -6.93
C HIS A 164 16.00 5.37 -6.59
N ALA A 165 14.84 4.81 -6.95
CA ALA A 165 13.55 5.36 -6.56
C ALA A 165 13.34 5.31 -5.04
N LEU A 166 13.77 4.23 -4.38
CA LEU A 166 13.71 4.10 -2.92
C LEU A 166 14.60 5.14 -2.22
N GLU A 167 15.83 5.33 -2.69
CA GLU A 167 16.72 6.38 -2.20
C GLU A 167 16.09 7.77 -2.39
N THR A 168 15.55 8.04 -3.57
CA THR A 168 14.87 9.31 -3.89
C THR A 168 13.68 9.56 -2.97
N ALA A 169 12.88 8.53 -2.67
CA ALA A 169 11.77 8.65 -1.74
C ALA A 169 12.24 8.97 -0.31
N GLN A 170 13.29 8.30 0.18
CA GLN A 170 13.85 8.56 1.51
C GLN A 170 14.44 9.97 1.65
N ASN A 171 14.83 10.60 0.54
CA ASN A 171 15.27 12.00 0.50
C ASN A 171 14.11 13.02 0.51
N HIS A 172 12.89 12.60 0.16
CA HIS A 172 11.73 13.49 0.04
C HIS A 172 10.66 13.29 1.13
N PHE A 173 10.61 12.12 1.76
CA PHE A 173 9.57 11.77 2.72
C PHE A 173 10.18 11.19 3.99
N ASP A 174 9.72 11.67 5.15
CA ASP A 174 10.15 11.17 6.47
C ASP A 174 9.71 9.71 6.71
N ARG A 175 8.64 9.27 6.05
CA ARG A 175 8.06 7.94 6.16
C ARG A 175 8.02 7.27 4.80
N VAL A 176 8.85 6.26 4.62
CA VAL A 176 8.88 5.44 3.40
C VAL A 176 8.69 3.98 3.77
N SER A 177 7.76 3.34 3.10
CA SER A 177 7.64 1.89 3.04
C SER A 177 7.91 1.42 1.63
N PHE A 178 8.29 0.15 1.48
CA PHE A 178 8.26 -0.50 0.19
C PHE A 178 7.76 -1.92 0.31
N ASP A 179 7.23 -2.40 -0.80
CA ASP A 179 6.53 -3.64 -0.88
C ASP A 179 7.43 -4.69 -1.55
N LEU A 180 7.47 -5.89 -0.99
CA LEU A 180 8.04 -7.08 -1.62
C LEU A 180 6.99 -8.19 -1.68
N ILE A 181 7.10 -9.02 -2.72
CA ILE A 181 6.30 -10.22 -2.89
C ILE A 181 7.22 -11.43 -2.74
N TYR A 182 6.98 -12.23 -1.70
CA TYR A 182 7.66 -13.51 -1.47
C TYR A 182 6.76 -14.67 -1.93
N ASP A 183 7.22 -15.91 -1.75
CA ASP A 183 6.51 -17.13 -2.19
C ASP A 183 6.38 -17.20 -3.72
N ARG A 184 7.39 -16.68 -4.43
CA ARG A 184 7.43 -16.65 -5.90
C ARG A 184 7.78 -18.04 -6.48
N PRO A 185 7.40 -18.34 -7.72
CA PRO A 185 7.83 -19.56 -8.41
C PRO A 185 9.34 -19.81 -8.33
N GLY A 186 9.74 -20.97 -7.81
CA GLY A 186 11.14 -21.35 -7.63
C GLY A 186 11.85 -20.70 -6.44
N MET A 187 11.15 -19.92 -5.61
CA MET A 187 11.70 -19.35 -4.40
C MET A 187 11.98 -20.44 -3.36
N THR A 188 13.14 -20.33 -2.72
CA THR A 188 13.56 -21.17 -1.60
C THR A 188 13.70 -20.33 -0.34
N ILE A 189 13.75 -20.97 0.83
CA ILE A 189 14.04 -20.32 2.12
C ILE A 189 15.34 -19.52 2.05
N ALA A 190 16.41 -20.11 1.49
CA ALA A 190 17.72 -19.47 1.40
C ALA A 190 17.70 -18.21 0.51
N THR A 191 17.01 -18.27 -0.64
CA THR A 191 16.89 -17.10 -1.53
C THR A 191 16.08 -15.98 -0.89
N TRP A 192 14.98 -16.33 -0.21
CA TRP A 192 14.17 -15.33 0.48
C TRP A 192 14.89 -14.71 1.67
N GLN A 193 15.59 -15.51 2.47
CA GLN A 193 16.41 -15.04 3.59
C GLN A 193 17.44 -14.00 3.12
N ALA A 194 18.14 -14.27 2.02
CA ALA A 194 19.12 -13.33 1.47
C ALA A 194 18.47 -12.03 0.95
N GLU A 195 17.32 -12.14 0.28
CA GLU A 195 16.58 -10.99 -0.24
C GLU A 195 16.00 -10.12 0.88
N LEU A 196 15.37 -10.74 1.89
CA LEU A 196 14.80 -10.06 3.05
C LEU A 196 15.89 -9.39 3.90
N ALA A 197 17.06 -10.01 4.05
CA ALA A 197 18.21 -9.37 4.71
C ALA A 197 18.65 -8.08 3.98
N ARG A 198 18.67 -8.10 2.64
CA ARG A 198 18.95 -6.89 1.83
C ARG A 198 17.87 -5.83 2.02
N ALA A 199 16.60 -6.23 2.01
CA ALA A 199 15.46 -5.34 2.19
C ALA A 199 15.48 -4.64 3.56
N ILE A 200 15.74 -5.39 4.64
CA ILE A 200 15.92 -4.84 6.00
C ILE A 200 17.11 -3.86 6.01
N GLY A 201 18.19 -4.18 5.29
CA GLY A 201 19.36 -3.32 5.14
C GLY A 201 19.10 -1.99 4.42
N CYS A 202 17.99 -1.83 3.70
CA CYS A 202 17.61 -0.57 3.08
C CYS A 202 17.20 0.51 4.10
N GLY A 203 16.97 0.14 5.36
CA GLY A 203 16.86 1.10 6.48
C GLY A 203 15.50 1.78 6.65
N THR A 204 14.45 1.34 5.95
CA THR A 204 13.10 1.88 6.16
C THR A 204 12.54 1.51 7.53
N SER A 205 11.61 2.33 8.03
CA SER A 205 10.92 2.09 9.31
C SER A 205 9.71 1.15 9.16
N HIS A 206 9.34 0.82 7.92
CA HIS A 206 8.20 -0.01 7.57
C HIS A 206 8.50 -0.82 6.28
N LEU A 207 8.06 -2.08 6.24
CA LEU A 207 8.06 -2.97 5.08
C LEU A 207 6.67 -3.60 4.89
N SER A 208 6.21 -3.69 3.64
CA SER A 208 5.05 -4.51 3.27
C SER A 208 5.54 -5.78 2.57
N LEU A 209 5.33 -6.94 3.17
CA LEU A 209 5.83 -8.22 2.72
C LEU A 209 4.63 -9.14 2.43
N TYR A 210 4.24 -9.18 1.16
CA TYR A 210 3.07 -9.91 0.69
C TYR A 210 3.45 -11.30 0.22
N GLN A 211 2.67 -12.31 0.61
CA GLN A 211 2.76 -13.62 0.01
C GLN A 211 2.13 -13.57 -1.39
N LEU A 212 2.78 -14.12 -2.41
CA LEU A 212 2.18 -14.23 -3.73
C LEU A 212 0.99 -15.19 -3.70
N THR A 213 -0.21 -14.63 -3.71
CA THR A 213 -1.46 -15.40 -3.76
C THR A 213 -2.01 -15.44 -5.19
N LEU A 214 -2.47 -16.62 -5.61
CA LEU A 214 -3.07 -16.82 -6.93
C LEU A 214 -4.55 -16.46 -6.93
N GLU A 215 -4.85 -15.21 -7.28
CA GLU A 215 -6.22 -14.70 -7.26
C GLU A 215 -7.02 -15.10 -8.52
N PRO A 216 -8.33 -15.40 -8.38
CA PRO A 216 -9.20 -15.70 -9.51
C PRO A 216 -9.19 -14.61 -10.60
N GLY A 217 -9.15 -15.03 -11.86
CA GLY A 217 -9.18 -14.10 -13.01
C GLY A 217 -7.83 -13.47 -13.36
N THR A 218 -6.75 -13.75 -12.61
CA THR A 218 -5.41 -13.27 -12.94
C THR A 218 -4.70 -14.15 -13.99
N ARG A 219 -3.68 -13.59 -14.65
CA ARG A 219 -2.87 -14.33 -15.62
C ARG A 219 -2.06 -15.43 -14.95
N PHE A 220 -1.57 -15.20 -13.73
CA PHE A 220 -0.86 -16.21 -12.95
C PHE A 220 -1.73 -17.42 -12.62
N THR A 221 -2.98 -17.22 -12.18
CA THR A 221 -3.92 -18.33 -11.96
C THR A 221 -4.15 -19.15 -13.24
N ALA A 222 -4.28 -18.48 -14.40
CA ALA A 222 -4.40 -19.17 -15.68
C ALA A 222 -3.12 -19.90 -16.13
N LEU A 223 -1.93 -19.45 -15.72
CA LEU A 223 -0.67 -20.14 -15.99
C LEU A 223 -0.47 -21.35 -15.07
N HIS A 224 -0.80 -21.19 -13.79
CA HIS A 224 -0.75 -22.25 -12.78
C HIS A 224 -1.67 -23.41 -13.15
N ALA A 225 -2.93 -23.11 -13.51
CA ALA A 225 -3.90 -24.12 -13.97
C ALA A 225 -3.44 -24.91 -15.21
N ARG A 226 -2.48 -24.39 -15.98
CA ARG A 226 -1.88 -25.05 -17.15
C ARG A 226 -0.52 -25.70 -16.86
N GLY A 227 -0.09 -25.73 -15.59
CA GLY A 227 1.23 -26.25 -15.18
C GLY A 227 2.41 -25.41 -15.68
N LYS A 228 2.18 -24.17 -16.11
CA LYS A 228 3.23 -23.26 -16.64
C LYS A 228 3.82 -22.32 -15.60
N LEU A 229 3.25 -22.32 -14.41
CA LEU A 229 3.72 -21.57 -13.25
C LEU A 229 3.55 -22.50 -12.06
N VAL A 230 4.65 -22.87 -11.42
CA VAL A 230 4.66 -23.80 -10.29
C VAL A 230 4.97 -23.00 -9.05
N MET A 231 4.04 -23.00 -8.11
CA MET A 231 4.21 -22.34 -6.82
C MET A 231 4.98 -23.26 -5.86
N PRO A 232 5.63 -22.69 -4.84
CA PRO A 232 6.07 -23.48 -3.68
C PRO A 232 4.91 -24.30 -3.09
N ASP A 233 5.25 -25.42 -2.45
CA ASP A 233 4.26 -26.19 -1.70
C ASP A 233 3.89 -25.51 -0.37
N ALA A 234 2.81 -25.96 0.25
CA ALA A 234 2.28 -25.33 1.46
C ALA A 234 3.26 -25.34 2.64
N GLU A 235 4.14 -26.33 2.73
CA GLU A 235 5.16 -26.41 3.78
C GLU A 235 6.23 -25.34 3.56
N THR A 236 6.74 -25.23 2.33
CA THR A 236 7.69 -24.18 1.95
C THR A 236 7.09 -22.79 2.13
N SER A 237 5.83 -22.57 1.73
CA SER A 237 5.16 -21.28 1.90
C SER A 237 4.98 -20.89 3.37
N ALA A 238 4.69 -21.87 4.24
CA ALA A 238 4.60 -21.65 5.69
C ALA A 238 5.97 -21.28 6.29
N ASP A 239 7.02 -22.01 5.92
CA ASP A 239 8.39 -21.72 6.35
C ASP A 239 8.85 -20.32 5.90
N LEU A 240 8.49 -19.90 4.68
CA LEU A 240 8.76 -18.54 4.19
C LEU A 240 8.04 -17.47 5.03
N PHE A 241 6.79 -17.71 5.41
CA PHE A 241 6.03 -16.80 6.28
C PHE A 241 6.67 -16.70 7.67
N ASP A 242 7.01 -17.83 8.29
CA ASP A 242 7.62 -17.85 9.62
C ASP A 242 8.99 -17.19 9.63
N LEU A 243 9.84 -17.49 8.64
CA LEU A 243 11.12 -16.83 8.43
C LEU A 243 10.95 -15.31 8.30
N THR A 244 9.95 -14.86 7.54
CA THR A 244 9.66 -13.43 7.36
C THR A 244 9.43 -12.76 8.71
N ARG A 245 8.54 -13.32 9.52
CA ARG A 245 8.17 -12.77 10.83
C ARG A 245 9.35 -12.75 11.79
N GLU A 246 10.13 -13.82 11.82
CA GLU A 246 11.31 -13.94 12.67
C GLU A 246 12.35 -12.87 12.31
N MET A 247 12.72 -12.77 11.04
CA MET A 247 13.75 -11.83 10.58
C MET A 247 13.35 -10.38 10.80
N THR A 248 12.10 -10.01 10.50
CA THR A 248 11.63 -8.64 10.72
C THR A 248 11.57 -8.32 12.21
N ALA A 249 11.08 -9.24 13.05
CA ALA A 249 11.03 -9.03 14.50
C ALA A 249 12.43 -8.84 15.10
N ASN A 250 13.41 -9.66 14.66
CA ASN A 250 14.81 -9.53 15.06
C ASN A 250 15.44 -8.18 14.62
N ALA A 251 14.96 -7.59 13.53
CA ALA A 251 15.34 -6.25 13.08
C ALA A 251 14.57 -5.10 13.76
N GLY A 252 13.63 -5.41 14.66
CA GLY A 252 12.76 -4.44 15.33
C GLY A 252 11.62 -3.92 14.45
N LEU A 253 11.30 -4.62 13.36
CA LEU A 253 10.14 -4.40 12.49
C LEU A 253 9.08 -5.44 12.87
N PHE A 254 8.15 -5.05 13.74
CA PHE A 254 7.13 -5.97 14.24
C PHE A 254 5.94 -6.03 13.29
N ALA A 255 5.41 -7.23 13.06
CA ALA A 255 4.14 -7.39 12.36
C ALA A 255 3.01 -6.72 13.15
N TYR A 256 2.26 -5.83 12.50
CA TYR A 256 1.03 -5.25 13.06
C TYR A 256 -0.23 -5.73 12.35
N GLU A 257 -0.09 -6.35 11.18
CA GLU A 257 -1.14 -7.11 10.51
C GLU A 257 -0.46 -8.25 9.69
N VAL A 258 -1.14 -8.83 8.69
CA VAL A 258 -0.66 -10.02 7.97
C VAL A 258 0.63 -9.76 7.17
N SER A 259 0.70 -8.67 6.41
CA SER A 259 1.80 -8.42 5.47
C SER A 259 2.75 -7.30 5.91
N ASN A 260 2.32 -6.40 6.79
CA ASN A 260 3.01 -5.18 7.10
C ASN A 260 3.75 -5.28 8.44
N HIS A 261 5.00 -4.86 8.39
CA HIS A 261 5.97 -4.93 9.47
C HIS A 261 6.55 -3.54 9.69
N ALA A 262 6.53 -3.04 10.92
CA ALA A 262 6.98 -1.68 11.19
C ALA A 262 7.68 -1.56 12.54
N ARG A 263 8.55 -0.55 12.64
CA ARG A 263 9.02 -0.11 13.95
C ARG A 263 7.83 0.43 14.73
N PRO A 264 7.83 0.32 16.08
CA PRO A 264 6.77 0.91 16.88
C PRO A 264 6.59 2.40 16.59
N GLY A 265 5.37 2.81 16.27
CA GLY A 265 5.02 4.19 15.88
C GLY A 265 5.12 4.48 14.38
N ALA A 266 5.62 3.54 13.57
CA ALA A 266 5.68 3.65 12.11
C ALA A 266 4.61 2.80 11.40
N GLU A 267 3.65 2.24 12.14
CA GLU A 267 2.51 1.52 11.58
C GLU A 267 1.65 2.45 10.71
N SER A 268 1.11 1.91 9.60
CA SER A 268 0.17 2.65 8.73
C SER A 268 -1.10 2.95 9.51
N ARG A 269 -1.35 4.21 9.85
CA ARG A 269 -2.58 4.62 10.54
C ARG A 269 -3.81 4.31 9.68
N HIS A 270 -3.66 4.43 8.36
CA HIS A 270 -4.73 4.07 7.43
C HIS A 270 -5.04 2.57 7.46
N ASN A 271 -4.03 1.70 7.37
CA ASN A 271 -4.27 0.24 7.39
C ASN A 271 -4.88 -0.18 8.74
N MET A 272 -4.39 0.42 9.83
CA MET A 272 -4.93 0.15 11.17
C MET A 272 -6.42 0.50 11.28
N ALA A 273 -6.89 1.54 10.59
CA ALA A 273 -8.32 1.85 10.55
C ALA A 273 -9.14 0.70 9.95
N TYR A 274 -8.60 -0.03 8.96
CA TYR A 274 -9.29 -1.21 8.41
C TYR A 274 -9.28 -2.39 9.37
N TRP A 275 -8.10 -2.75 9.89
CA TRP A 275 -7.91 -3.92 10.74
C TRP A 275 -8.60 -3.81 12.11
N THR A 276 -8.86 -2.59 12.57
CA THR A 276 -9.57 -2.34 13.84
C THR A 276 -11.04 -1.97 13.64
N TYR A 277 -11.57 -2.11 12.42
CA TYR A 277 -12.95 -1.74 12.08
C TYR A 277 -13.28 -0.28 12.44
N GLY A 278 -12.33 0.62 12.19
CA GLY A 278 -12.54 2.05 12.21
C GLY A 278 -13.47 2.51 11.09
N ASP A 279 -13.92 3.76 11.21
CA ASP A 279 -14.68 4.41 10.15
C ASP A 279 -13.72 5.01 9.11
N TYR A 280 -14.02 4.78 7.83
CA TYR A 280 -13.31 5.37 6.72
C TYR A 280 -14.25 5.67 5.55
N ALA A 281 -14.06 6.84 4.94
CA ALA A 281 -14.72 7.22 3.69
C ALA A 281 -13.90 6.69 2.51
N GLY A 282 -14.59 6.16 1.49
CA GLY A 282 -13.98 5.73 0.23
C GLY A 282 -14.52 6.53 -0.93
N ILE A 283 -13.62 7.09 -1.75
CA ILE A 283 -13.96 7.83 -2.97
C ILE A 283 -13.20 7.27 -4.18
N GLY A 284 -13.78 7.41 -5.36
CA GLY A 284 -13.20 6.88 -6.59
C GLY A 284 -13.79 5.52 -7.00
N PRO A 285 -13.57 5.09 -8.25
CA PRO A 285 -14.20 3.90 -8.81
C PRO A 285 -13.76 2.63 -8.08
N GLY A 286 -14.72 1.85 -7.59
CA GLY A 286 -14.45 0.64 -6.81
C GLY A 286 -13.91 0.88 -5.40
N ALA A 287 -13.86 2.13 -4.92
CA ALA A 287 -13.49 2.41 -3.55
C ALA A 287 -14.51 1.83 -2.57
N HIS A 288 -14.00 1.15 -1.55
CA HIS A 288 -14.79 0.73 -0.40
C HIS A 288 -14.70 1.79 0.71
N GLY A 289 -15.75 1.87 1.51
CA GLY A 289 -15.83 2.69 2.71
C GLY A 289 -16.52 1.91 3.82
N ARG A 290 -16.29 2.30 5.07
CA ARG A 290 -17.07 1.84 6.22
C ARG A 290 -17.44 3.03 7.07
N ARG A 291 -18.73 3.29 7.25
CA ARG A 291 -19.20 4.37 8.11
C ARG A 291 -20.41 3.95 8.91
N HIS A 292 -20.42 4.29 10.21
CA HIS A 292 -21.53 3.96 11.11
C HIS A 292 -21.87 2.46 11.12
N GLY A 293 -20.84 1.61 11.04
CA GLY A 293 -20.99 0.15 10.97
C GLY A 293 -21.50 -0.39 9.63
N ILE A 294 -21.71 0.46 8.62
CA ILE A 294 -22.19 0.07 7.29
C ILE A 294 -21.05 0.13 6.28
N ALA A 295 -20.87 -0.96 5.54
CA ALA A 295 -19.95 -1.01 4.40
C ALA A 295 -20.57 -0.32 3.18
N THR A 296 -19.73 0.34 2.39
CA THR A 296 -20.11 1.05 1.17
C THR A 296 -19.14 0.73 0.06
N GLU A 297 -19.60 0.80 -1.18
CA GLU A 297 -18.83 0.50 -2.36
C GLU A 297 -19.23 1.44 -3.50
N ARG A 298 -18.24 1.93 -4.25
CA ARG A 298 -18.44 2.70 -5.48
C ARG A 298 -18.51 1.79 -6.70
N LEU A 299 -19.16 2.25 -7.77
CA LEU A 299 -19.15 1.56 -9.06
C LEU A 299 -17.70 1.27 -9.50
N LYS A 300 -17.40 0.03 -9.84
CA LYS A 300 -16.02 -0.42 -10.14
C LYS A 300 -15.46 0.13 -11.45
N LYS A 301 -16.30 0.22 -12.49
CA LYS A 301 -15.86 0.62 -13.82
C LYS A 301 -15.59 2.13 -13.86
N PRO A 302 -14.37 2.59 -14.22
CA PRO A 302 -14.00 4.00 -14.20
C PRO A 302 -15.00 4.92 -14.90
N GLU A 303 -15.41 4.56 -16.12
CA GLU A 303 -16.30 5.39 -16.96
C GLU A 303 -17.77 5.36 -16.51
N ALA A 304 -18.16 4.38 -15.69
CA ALA A 304 -19.50 4.33 -15.11
C ALA A 304 -19.59 5.11 -13.79
N TRP A 305 -18.45 5.30 -13.11
CA TRP A 305 -18.35 6.11 -11.91
C TRP A 305 -18.19 7.60 -12.22
N LEU A 306 -17.44 7.92 -13.29
CA LEU A 306 -17.22 9.30 -13.78
C LEU A 306 -18.52 9.95 -14.24
#